data_AF-A0A368CEX3-F1
#
_entry.id   AF-A0A368CEX3-F1
#
_cell.length_a   1.000
_cell.length_b   1.000
_cell.length_c   1.000
_cell.angle_alpha   90.00
_cell.angle_beta   90.00
_cell.angle_gamma   90.00
#
_symmetry.space_group_name_H-M   'P 1'
#
loop_
_entity.id
_entity.type
_entity.pdbx_description
1 polymer ?
#
loop_
_entity_poly.entity_id
_entity_poly.type
_entity_poly.pdbx_seq_one_letter_code
_entity_poly.pdbx_strand_id
1 'polypeptide(L)'
;MDPLLRQRLVGTLVLVSLGVVFWPLIFVTPDTREPMVLQPMSQRPVIDRTPIPEPESYESSVAPKLPDLPKNPSQVQEVADIQTQTDAEADSLAALPDSESVTAPQPRLLPPSDDAIVDDQGLPIFYVLQVATVGSAVRADELVKGLQSRGYKAFSSRYVRVDEELFRIQVGPNAERAPLMRLKPEIDAVLEVDSQILRYEQ
;
A
#
# COMPACT_ATOMS: atom_id res chain seq x y z
N MET A 1 34.52 53.99 68.58
CA MET A 1 34.29 53.84 67.12
C MET A 1 32.80 53.89 66.88
N ASP A 2 32.33 54.99 66.31
CA ASP A 2 30.90 55.28 66.15
C ASP A 2 30.19 54.20 65.33
N PRO A 3 28.99 53.76 65.76
CA PRO A 3 28.26 52.68 65.10
C PRO A 3 27.89 53.02 63.65
N LEU A 4 27.63 54.31 63.37
CA LEU A 4 27.36 54.83 62.02
C LEU A 4 28.55 54.68 61.07
N LEU A 5 29.78 54.85 61.57
CA LEU A 5 30.99 54.70 60.75
C LEU A 5 31.22 53.22 60.41
N ARG A 6 30.96 52.32 61.36
CA ARG A 6 31.05 50.87 61.17
C ARG A 6 30.04 50.36 60.14
N GLN A 7 28.79 50.82 60.20
CA GLN A 7 27.75 50.42 59.25
C GLN A 7 28.06 50.88 57.82
N ARG A 8 28.60 52.10 57.64
CA ARG A 8 29.01 52.59 56.32
C ARG A 8 30.20 51.80 55.77
N LEU A 9 31.18 51.48 56.64
CA LEU A 9 32.37 50.73 56.25
C LEU A 9 32.04 49.29 55.86
N VAL A 10 31.15 48.63 56.61
CA VAL A 10 30.65 47.29 56.26
C VAL A 10 29.83 47.35 54.97
N GLY A 11 28.95 48.35 54.80
CA GLY A 11 28.16 48.52 53.59
C GLY A 11 29.02 48.71 52.33
N THR A 12 30.07 49.53 52.42
CA THR A 12 31.02 49.71 51.31
C THR A 12 31.81 48.46 51.01
N LEU A 13 32.22 47.70 52.04
CA LEU A 13 32.95 46.44 51.86
C LEU A 13 32.07 45.41 51.11
N VAL A 14 30.80 45.31 51.50
CA VAL A 14 29.83 44.41 50.86
C VAL A 14 29.59 44.83 49.40
N LEU A 15 29.42 46.13 49.12
CA LEU A 15 29.23 46.63 47.75
C LEU A 15 30.44 46.36 46.85
N VAL A 16 31.66 46.59 47.35
CA VAL A 16 32.89 46.29 46.62
C VAL A 16 33.02 44.79 46.36
N SER A 17 32.74 43.97 47.38
CA SER A 17 32.79 42.51 47.26
C SER A 17 31.80 41.99 46.23
N LEU A 18 30.57 42.53 46.21
CA LEU A 18 29.57 42.20 45.20
C LEU A 18 30.05 42.60 43.79
N GLY A 19 30.60 43.81 43.64
CA GLY A 19 31.13 44.28 42.36
C GLY A 19 32.21 43.36 41.77
N VAL A 20 33.14 42.87 42.59
CA VAL A 20 34.20 41.96 42.16
C VAL A 20 33.66 40.61 41.71
N VAL A 21 32.63 40.08 42.38
CA VAL A 21 31.99 38.81 42.00
C VAL A 21 31.23 38.96 40.68
N PHE A 22 30.54 40.07 40.48
CA PHE A 22 29.76 40.32 39.26
C PHE A 22 30.61 40.79 38.08
N TRP A 23 31.81 41.33 38.31
CA TRP A 23 32.71 41.80 37.25
C TRP A 23 32.96 40.75 36.15
N PRO A 24 33.43 39.52 36.47
CA PRO A 24 33.64 38.51 35.42
C PRO A 24 32.32 38.07 34.77
N LEU A 25 31.19 38.11 35.47
CA LEU A 25 29.90 37.69 34.90
C LEU A 25 29.41 38.62 33.78
N ILE A 26 29.71 39.93 33.89
CA ILE A 26 29.30 40.94 32.89
C ILE A 26 30.27 40.96 31.71
N PHE A 27 31.57 40.80 31.98
CA PHE A 27 32.62 41.02 30.98
C PHE A 27 33.22 39.74 30.37
N VAL A 28 32.97 38.57 30.95
CA VAL A 28 33.45 37.29 30.43
C VAL A 28 32.29 36.57 29.74
N THR A 29 32.17 36.78 28.43
CA THR A 29 31.31 35.97 27.58
C THR A 29 31.95 34.58 27.41
N PRO A 30 31.24 33.47 27.64
CA PRO A 30 31.77 32.14 27.34
C PRO A 30 32.01 32.02 25.82
N ASP A 31 33.15 31.42 25.47
CA ASP A 31 33.58 31.29 24.08
C ASP A 31 32.50 30.64 23.21
N THR A 32 32.23 31.25 22.07
CA THR A 32 31.09 30.88 21.23
C THR A 32 31.42 29.59 20.50
N ARG A 33 30.51 28.61 20.63
CA ARG A 33 30.54 27.28 20.02
C ARG A 33 31.23 27.29 18.66
N GLU A 34 32.23 26.40 18.52
CA GLU A 34 32.96 26.17 17.28
C GLU A 34 31.99 26.09 16.09
N PRO A 35 32.24 26.82 14.98
CA PRO A 35 31.38 26.76 13.83
C PRO A 35 31.37 25.34 13.31
N MET A 36 30.17 24.72 13.30
CA MET A 36 29.99 23.38 12.76
C MET A 36 30.44 23.36 11.31
N VAL A 37 31.58 22.71 11.04
CA VAL A 37 32.11 22.53 9.69
C VAL A 37 31.23 21.50 9.00
N LEU A 38 30.27 21.97 8.21
CA LEU A 38 29.47 21.11 7.35
C LEU A 38 30.40 20.52 6.29
N GLN A 39 30.67 19.23 6.39
CA GLN A 39 31.42 18.52 5.35
C GLN A 39 30.64 18.58 4.04
N PRO A 40 31.31 18.75 2.89
CA PRO A 40 30.64 18.74 1.60
C PRO A 40 29.96 17.39 1.38
N MET A 41 28.70 17.43 0.93
CA MET A 41 27.95 16.23 0.59
C MET A 41 28.66 15.45 -0.53
N SER A 42 28.66 14.12 -0.44
CA SER A 42 29.17 13.27 -1.51
C SER A 42 28.41 13.54 -2.82
N GLN A 43 29.15 13.51 -3.94
CA GLN A 43 28.55 13.74 -5.26
C GLN A 43 27.58 12.61 -5.63
N ARG A 44 26.52 12.95 -6.35
CA ARG A 44 25.50 12.00 -6.80
C ARG A 44 26.13 11.00 -7.79
N PRO A 45 25.90 9.69 -7.63
CA PRO A 45 26.36 8.70 -8.60
C PRO A 45 25.74 8.97 -9.97
N VAL A 46 26.55 8.76 -11.02
CA VAL A 46 26.11 8.90 -12.41
C VAL A 46 25.32 7.64 -12.79
N ILE A 47 24.05 7.82 -13.16
CA ILE A 47 23.21 6.74 -13.66
C ILE A 47 23.44 6.62 -15.17
N ASP A 48 23.76 5.41 -15.62
CA ASP A 48 23.84 5.10 -17.04
C ASP A 48 22.45 5.23 -17.68
N ARG A 49 22.36 6.07 -18.72
CA ARG A 49 21.13 6.33 -19.48
C ARG A 49 21.20 5.78 -20.89
N THR A 50 22.14 4.86 -21.14
CA THR A 50 22.19 4.16 -22.42
C THR A 50 20.85 3.49 -22.70
N PRO A 51 20.28 3.67 -23.91
CA PRO A 51 19.06 2.98 -24.29
C PRO A 51 19.29 1.47 -24.24
N ILE A 52 18.50 0.77 -23.43
CA ILE A 52 18.51 -0.69 -23.39
C ILE A 52 17.89 -1.19 -24.70
N PRO A 53 18.51 -2.15 -25.41
CA PRO A 53 17.91 -2.74 -26.61
C PRO A 53 16.57 -3.41 -26.27
N GLU A 54 15.63 -3.37 -27.20
CA GLU A 54 14.36 -4.07 -27.04
C GLU A 54 14.60 -5.59 -26.90
N PRO A 55 13.89 -6.28 -25.98
CA PRO A 55 14.05 -7.70 -25.79
C PRO A 55 13.58 -8.48 -27.03
N GLU A 56 14.34 -9.49 -27.44
CA GLU A 56 13.91 -10.39 -28.52
C GLU A 56 12.68 -11.22 -28.06
N SER A 57 11.59 -11.16 -28.84
CA SER A 57 10.41 -12.00 -28.59
C SER A 57 10.59 -13.39 -29.19
N TYR A 58 10.37 -14.42 -28.37
CA TYR A 58 10.39 -15.82 -28.82
C TYR A 58 9.00 -16.35 -29.25
N GLU A 59 7.98 -15.49 -29.30
CA GLU A 59 6.60 -15.88 -29.58
C GLU A 59 6.46 -16.71 -30.86
N SER A 60 7.10 -16.30 -31.95
CA SER A 60 7.11 -17.04 -33.23
C SER A 60 7.73 -18.43 -33.15
N SER A 61 8.64 -18.66 -32.20
CA SER A 61 9.30 -19.96 -31.99
C SER A 61 8.52 -20.87 -31.03
N VAL A 62 7.69 -20.28 -30.15
CA VAL A 62 6.95 -20.98 -29.10
C VAL A 62 5.52 -21.30 -29.55
N ALA A 63 4.86 -20.37 -30.27
CA ALA A 63 3.48 -20.52 -30.74
C ALA A 63 3.19 -21.87 -31.43
N PRO A 64 4.01 -22.37 -32.38
CA PRO A 64 3.74 -23.65 -33.03
C PRO A 64 4.04 -24.89 -32.17
N LYS A 65 4.67 -24.71 -31.00
CA LYS A 65 4.98 -25.80 -30.05
C LYS A 65 3.97 -25.91 -28.91
N LEU A 66 3.06 -24.95 -28.80
CA LEU A 66 2.02 -24.98 -27.78
C LEU A 66 0.95 -26.01 -28.17
N PRO A 67 0.49 -26.85 -27.23
CA PRO A 67 -0.65 -27.73 -27.47
C PRO A 67 -1.91 -26.91 -27.75
N ASP A 68 -2.80 -27.45 -28.59
CA ASP A 68 -4.10 -26.83 -28.86
C ASP A 68 -4.89 -26.69 -27.56
N LEU A 69 -5.34 -25.46 -27.27
CA LEU A 69 -6.15 -25.21 -26.10
C LEU A 69 -7.49 -25.95 -26.24
N PRO A 70 -8.02 -26.55 -25.15
CA PRO A 70 -9.35 -27.13 -25.17
C PRO A 70 -10.36 -26.02 -25.52
N LYS A 71 -11.11 -26.22 -26.61
CA LYS A 71 -12.20 -25.33 -27.03
C LYS A 71 -13.52 -25.98 -26.64
N ASN A 72 -14.24 -25.37 -25.71
CA ASN A 72 -15.59 -25.78 -25.36
C ASN A 72 -16.53 -25.49 -26.55
N PRO A 73 -17.48 -26.38 -26.91
CA PRO A 73 -18.46 -26.09 -27.96
C PRO A 73 -19.33 -24.88 -27.59
N SER A 74 -19.58 -24.01 -28.56
CA SER A 74 -20.26 -22.72 -28.36
C SER A 74 -21.60 -22.82 -27.62
N GLN A 75 -22.33 -23.92 -27.82
CA GLN A 75 -23.61 -24.16 -27.15
C GLN A 75 -23.47 -24.36 -25.65
N VAL A 76 -22.41 -25.05 -25.20
CA VAL A 76 -22.13 -25.25 -23.76
C VAL A 76 -21.70 -23.93 -23.13
N GLN A 77 -20.97 -23.10 -23.89
CA GLN A 77 -20.57 -21.77 -23.47
C GLN A 77 -21.78 -20.84 -23.30
N GLU A 78 -22.71 -20.83 -24.26
CA GLU A 78 -23.94 -20.04 -24.19
C GLU A 78 -24.83 -20.44 -23.00
N VAL A 79 -24.96 -21.74 -22.72
CA VAL A 79 -25.77 -22.21 -21.58
C VAL A 79 -25.11 -21.83 -20.25
N ALA A 80 -23.79 -21.99 -20.12
CA ALA A 80 -23.04 -21.51 -18.96
C ALA A 80 -23.17 -19.98 -18.83
N ASP A 81 -23.29 -19.28 -19.96
CA ASP A 81 -23.43 -17.84 -19.98
C ASP A 81 -24.73 -17.34 -19.39
N ILE A 82 -25.84 -17.98 -19.76
CA ILE A 82 -27.17 -17.68 -19.25
C ILE A 82 -27.29 -18.07 -17.77
N GLN A 83 -26.70 -19.20 -17.36
CA GLN A 83 -26.81 -19.69 -15.98
C GLN A 83 -26.02 -18.89 -14.95
N THR A 84 -24.93 -18.24 -15.37
CA THR A 84 -24.12 -17.40 -14.47
C THR A 84 -24.38 -15.91 -14.71
N GLN A 85 -25.47 -15.57 -15.40
CA GLN A 85 -25.92 -14.21 -15.59
C GLN A 85 -26.40 -13.66 -14.25
N THR A 86 -25.70 -12.64 -13.74
CA THR A 86 -26.12 -11.87 -12.56
C THR A 86 -26.89 -10.65 -13.07
N ASP A 87 -27.96 -10.22 -12.39
CA ASP A 87 -28.77 -9.04 -12.77
C ASP A 87 -28.01 -7.71 -12.68
N ALA A 88 -26.72 -7.74 -12.31
CA ALA A 88 -25.83 -6.59 -12.34
C ALA A 88 -25.54 -6.17 -13.79
N GLU A 89 -26.38 -5.27 -14.33
CA GLU A 89 -26.14 -4.56 -15.58
C GLU A 89 -24.80 -3.81 -15.56
N ALA A 90 -24.18 -3.60 -16.73
CA ALA A 90 -22.93 -2.85 -16.88
C ALA A 90 -23.01 -1.41 -16.33
N ASP A 91 -24.22 -0.86 -16.18
CA ASP A 91 -24.49 0.44 -15.55
C ASP A 91 -24.30 0.40 -14.01
N SER A 92 -24.53 -0.74 -13.38
CA SER A 92 -24.35 -0.93 -11.93
C SER A 92 -22.87 -0.79 -11.55
N LEU A 93 -21.95 -1.27 -12.39
CA LEU A 93 -20.51 -1.06 -12.20
C LEU A 93 -20.11 0.42 -12.18
N ALA A 94 -20.96 1.34 -12.65
CA ALA A 94 -20.73 2.78 -12.54
C ALA A 94 -21.04 3.41 -11.19
N ALA A 95 -21.77 2.71 -10.34
CA ALA A 95 -22.03 3.12 -8.97
C ALA A 95 -20.91 2.72 -7.99
N LEU A 96 -19.92 1.93 -8.41
CA LEU A 96 -18.77 1.59 -7.57
C LEU A 96 -17.95 2.84 -7.24
N PRO A 97 -17.65 3.10 -5.96
CA PRO A 97 -16.73 4.18 -5.58
C PRO A 97 -15.32 3.90 -6.11
N ASP A 98 -14.54 4.95 -6.38
CA ASP A 98 -13.15 4.78 -6.82
C ASP A 98 -12.33 4.07 -5.74
N SER A 99 -11.53 3.09 -6.14
CA SER A 99 -10.66 2.29 -5.25
C SER A 99 -9.74 3.14 -4.35
N GLU A 100 -9.33 4.33 -4.83
CA GLU A 100 -8.55 5.31 -4.06
C GLU A 100 -9.34 5.99 -2.93
N SER A 101 -10.65 6.18 -3.10
CA SER A 101 -11.51 6.81 -2.08
C SER A 101 -11.72 5.90 -0.85
N VAL A 102 -11.69 4.60 -1.07
CA VAL A 102 -11.91 3.55 -0.06
C VAL A 102 -10.59 3.16 0.64
N THR A 103 -9.48 3.32 -0.07
CA THR A 103 -8.12 2.96 0.39
C THR A 103 -7.31 4.18 0.86
N ALA A 104 -7.93 5.36 0.95
CA ALA A 104 -7.25 6.57 1.42
C ALA A 104 -6.53 6.30 2.77
N PRO A 105 -5.24 6.68 2.91
CA PRO A 105 -4.45 6.37 4.10
C PRO A 105 -4.97 7.18 5.29
N GLN A 106 -5.90 6.60 6.05
CA GLN A 106 -6.29 7.14 7.34
C GLN A 106 -5.12 6.94 8.33
N PRO A 107 -4.81 7.93 9.18
CA PRO A 107 -3.83 7.78 10.24
C PRO A 107 -4.17 6.54 11.08
N ARG A 108 -3.26 5.56 11.05
CA ARG A 108 -3.48 4.26 11.69
C ARG A 108 -3.38 4.46 13.21
N LEU A 109 -4.53 4.51 13.89
CA LEU A 109 -4.62 4.69 15.35
C LEU A 109 -4.44 3.38 16.13
N LEU A 110 -4.54 2.23 15.45
CA LEU A 110 -4.28 0.91 16.01
C LEU A 110 -3.06 0.27 15.34
N PRO A 111 -2.26 -0.53 16.07
CA PRO A 111 -1.17 -1.31 15.49
C PRO A 111 -1.68 -2.24 14.38
N PRO A 112 -0.83 -2.60 13.40
CA PRO A 112 -1.17 -3.59 12.38
C PRO A 112 -1.64 -4.88 13.05
N SER A 113 -2.62 -5.57 12.46
CA SER A 113 -3.10 -6.85 12.96
C SER A 113 -1.92 -7.82 13.17
N ASP A 114 -1.89 -8.52 14.31
CA ASP A 114 -0.92 -9.59 14.63
C ASP A 114 -1.09 -10.86 13.75
N ASP A 115 -1.76 -10.73 12.60
CA ASP A 115 -1.89 -11.82 11.65
C ASP A 115 -0.49 -12.19 11.15
N ALA A 116 -0.17 -13.49 11.16
CA ALA A 116 1.10 -13.99 10.67
C ALA A 116 1.31 -13.52 9.22
N ILE A 117 2.38 -12.75 8.99
CA ILE A 117 2.74 -12.22 7.66
C ILE A 117 3.37 -13.33 6.80
N VAL A 118 3.81 -14.41 7.45
CA VAL A 118 4.56 -15.51 6.85
C VAL A 118 3.96 -16.83 7.34
N ASP A 119 3.81 -17.80 6.43
CA ASP A 119 3.30 -19.12 6.75
C ASP A 119 4.38 -20.06 7.34
N ASP A 120 3.97 -21.26 7.72
CA ASP A 120 4.85 -22.29 8.29
C ASP A 120 5.99 -22.73 7.33
N GLN A 121 5.92 -22.36 6.04
CA GLN A 121 6.93 -22.64 5.02
C GLN A 121 7.86 -21.44 4.76
N GLY A 122 7.70 -20.34 5.50
CA GLY A 122 8.50 -19.13 5.29
C GLY A 122 8.04 -18.27 4.11
N LEU A 123 6.85 -18.51 3.56
CA LEU A 123 6.29 -17.76 2.43
C LEU A 123 5.36 -16.64 2.90
N PRO A 124 5.40 -15.45 2.26
CA PRO A 124 4.51 -14.35 2.60
C PRO A 124 3.04 -14.71 2.35
N ILE A 125 2.19 -14.45 3.34
CA ILE A 125 0.75 -14.69 3.25
C ILE A 125 0.09 -13.49 2.56
N PHE A 126 -0.68 -13.78 1.52
CA PHE A 126 -1.52 -12.79 0.85
C PHE A 126 -2.99 -13.20 0.90
N TYR A 127 -3.86 -12.20 0.81
CA TYR A 127 -5.30 -12.35 0.78
C TYR A 127 -5.87 -11.78 -0.50
N VAL A 128 -6.91 -12.42 -1.01
CA VAL A 128 -7.69 -11.99 -2.17
C VAL A 128 -9.17 -11.95 -1.80
N LEU A 129 -9.91 -11.01 -2.38
CA LEU A 129 -11.36 -10.98 -2.30
C LEU A 129 -11.93 -11.62 -3.55
N GLN A 130 -12.51 -12.81 -3.41
CA GLN A 130 -13.18 -13.51 -4.51
C GLN A 130 -14.58 -12.92 -4.65
N VAL A 131 -14.84 -12.26 -5.79
CA VAL A 131 -16.07 -11.51 -6.04
C VAL A 131 -17.14 -12.40 -6.67
N ALA A 132 -16.77 -13.16 -7.70
CA ALA A 132 -17.69 -14.04 -8.41
C ALA A 132 -16.93 -15.22 -9.06
N THR A 133 -17.67 -16.28 -9.40
CA THR A 133 -17.17 -17.37 -10.24
C THR A 133 -18.11 -17.54 -11.42
N VAL A 134 -17.60 -17.45 -12.65
CA VAL A 134 -18.39 -17.51 -13.89
C VAL A 134 -17.90 -18.64 -14.78
N GLY A 135 -18.76 -19.19 -15.63
CA GLY A 135 -18.40 -20.26 -16.58
C GLY A 135 -17.85 -19.76 -17.92
N SER A 136 -17.61 -18.46 -18.08
CA SER A 136 -17.23 -17.85 -19.36
C SER A 136 -16.05 -16.91 -19.26
N ALA A 137 -15.07 -17.14 -20.14
CA ALA A 137 -13.88 -16.32 -20.25
C ALA A 137 -14.22 -14.88 -20.65
N VAL A 138 -15.20 -14.69 -21.53
CA VAL A 138 -15.59 -13.37 -22.05
C VAL A 138 -16.19 -12.52 -20.94
N ARG A 139 -17.16 -13.05 -20.19
CA ARG A 139 -17.77 -12.32 -19.07
C ARG A 139 -16.82 -12.12 -17.90
N ALA A 140 -15.89 -13.05 -17.67
CA ALA A 140 -14.83 -12.83 -16.69
C ALA A 140 -13.97 -11.61 -17.05
N ASP A 141 -13.60 -11.45 -18.32
CA ASP A 141 -12.80 -10.31 -18.80
C ASP A 141 -13.58 -8.99 -18.72
N GLU A 142 -14.87 -8.99 -19.04
CA GLU A 142 -15.75 -7.81 -18.89
C GLU A 142 -15.84 -7.34 -17.44
N LEU A 143 -16.08 -8.27 -16.49
CA LEU A 143 -16.13 -7.96 -15.06
C LEU A 143 -14.78 -7.45 -14.54
N VAL A 144 -13.68 -8.07 -14.97
CA VAL A 144 -12.32 -7.64 -14.59
C VAL A 144 -12.03 -6.24 -15.12
N LYS A 145 -12.33 -5.96 -16.40
CA LYS A 145 -12.17 -4.61 -16.99
C LYS A 145 -13.01 -3.57 -16.27
N GLY A 146 -14.26 -3.91 -15.94
CA GLY A 146 -15.14 -3.04 -15.18
C GLY A 146 -14.57 -2.69 -13.81
N LEU A 147 -14.09 -3.68 -13.04
CA LEU A 147 -13.43 -3.46 -11.76
C LEU A 147 -12.11 -2.68 -11.90
N GLN A 148 -11.31 -2.96 -12.92
CA GLN A 148 -10.06 -2.24 -13.20
C GLN A 148 -10.30 -0.77 -13.57
N SER A 149 -11.38 -0.47 -14.29
CA SER A 149 -11.73 0.91 -14.65
C SER A 149 -12.02 1.80 -13.45
N ARG A 150 -12.45 1.20 -12.33
CA ARG A 150 -12.68 1.84 -11.02
C ARG A 150 -11.42 1.87 -10.13
N GLY A 151 -10.28 1.41 -10.66
CA GLY A 151 -9.00 1.35 -9.96
C GLY A 151 -8.83 0.15 -9.03
N TYR A 152 -9.71 -0.84 -9.07
CA TYR A 152 -9.52 -2.08 -8.31
C TYR A 152 -8.49 -2.98 -9.00
N LYS A 153 -7.59 -3.58 -8.22
CA LYS A 153 -6.63 -4.58 -8.71
C LYS A 153 -7.32 -5.93 -8.90
N ALA A 154 -8.15 -6.03 -9.94
CA ALA A 154 -8.93 -7.22 -10.26
C ALA A 154 -8.22 -8.10 -11.31
N PHE A 155 -8.35 -9.42 -11.16
CA PHE A 155 -7.87 -10.41 -12.11
C PHE A 155 -8.79 -11.65 -12.10
N SER A 156 -8.79 -12.38 -13.22
CA SER A 156 -9.49 -13.67 -13.32
C SER A 156 -8.50 -14.83 -13.18
N SER A 157 -8.80 -15.81 -12.34
CA SER A 157 -8.05 -17.06 -12.23
C SER A 157 -8.85 -18.24 -12.79
N ARG A 158 -8.22 -19.06 -13.62
CA ARG A 158 -8.83 -20.26 -14.20
C ARG A 158 -8.93 -21.35 -13.13
N TYR A 159 -10.12 -21.91 -12.94
CA TYR A 159 -10.40 -22.98 -12.01
C TYR A 159 -11.16 -24.10 -12.73
N VAL A 160 -10.50 -25.24 -12.91
CA VAL A 160 -11.13 -26.42 -13.52
C VAL A 160 -11.74 -27.27 -12.41
N ARG A 161 -13.05 -27.54 -12.49
CA ARG A 161 -13.73 -28.45 -11.57
C ARG A 161 -14.29 -29.63 -12.36
N VAL A 162 -13.73 -30.81 -12.12
CA VAL A 162 -14.13 -32.09 -12.72
C VAL A 162 -13.96 -32.08 -14.25
N ASP A 163 -14.86 -31.41 -14.98
CA ASP A 163 -14.85 -31.23 -16.45
C ASP A 163 -15.34 -29.83 -16.89
N GLU A 164 -15.60 -28.89 -15.97
CA GLU A 164 -16.03 -27.53 -16.28
C GLU A 164 -14.90 -26.52 -16.04
N GLU A 165 -14.63 -25.69 -17.05
CA GLU A 165 -13.71 -24.56 -16.96
C GLU A 165 -14.44 -23.35 -16.38
N LEU A 166 -14.13 -23.03 -15.12
CA LEU A 166 -14.69 -21.87 -14.42
C LEU A 166 -13.62 -20.79 -14.30
N PHE A 167 -14.07 -19.54 -14.23
CA PHE A 167 -13.23 -18.36 -14.04
C PHE A 167 -13.62 -17.69 -12.73
N ARG A 168 -12.68 -17.61 -11.80
CA ARG A 168 -12.86 -16.92 -10.52
C ARG A 168 -12.36 -15.48 -10.66
N ILE A 169 -13.25 -14.52 -10.48
CA ILE A 169 -12.90 -13.10 -10.46
C ILE A 169 -12.47 -12.74 -9.04
N GLN A 170 -11.25 -12.21 -8.91
CA GLN A 170 -10.63 -11.90 -7.63
C GLN A 170 -10.06 -10.47 -7.63
N VAL A 171 -10.08 -9.81 -6.49
CA VAL A 171 -9.47 -8.49 -6.24
C VAL A 171 -8.35 -8.64 -5.21
N GLY A 172 -7.12 -8.26 -5.57
CA GLY A 172 -5.92 -8.45 -4.74
C GLY A 172 -4.68 -8.77 -5.60
N PRO A 173 -3.60 -9.36 -5.07
CA PRO A 173 -3.35 -9.80 -3.70
C PRO A 173 -2.97 -8.67 -2.73
N ASN A 174 -3.44 -8.73 -1.49
CA ASN A 174 -3.11 -7.79 -0.41
C ASN A 174 -2.49 -8.51 0.80
N ALA A 175 -1.52 -7.87 1.46
CA ALA A 175 -0.86 -8.44 2.66
C ALA A 175 -1.77 -8.42 3.90
N GLU A 176 -2.68 -7.45 3.99
CA GLU A 176 -3.61 -7.29 5.12
C GLU A 176 -5.05 -7.58 4.67
N ARG A 177 -5.88 -8.11 5.58
CA ARG A 177 -7.31 -8.33 5.36
C ARG A 177 -8.13 -7.04 5.49
N ALA A 178 -7.64 -6.04 6.22
CA ALA A 178 -8.36 -4.82 6.54
C ALA A 178 -8.79 -4.00 5.30
N PRO A 179 -7.96 -3.81 4.25
CA PRO A 179 -8.41 -3.19 3.01
C PRO A 179 -9.55 -3.98 2.35
N LEU A 180 -9.41 -5.30 2.22
CA LEU A 180 -10.41 -6.16 1.58
C LEU A 180 -11.75 -6.18 2.34
N MET A 181 -11.73 -6.08 3.67
CA MET A 181 -12.94 -5.97 4.49
C MET A 181 -13.71 -4.66 4.25
N ARG A 182 -13.03 -3.57 3.87
CA ARG A 182 -13.69 -2.31 3.51
C ARG A 182 -14.30 -2.36 2.12
N LEU A 183 -13.60 -3.01 1.18
CA LEU A 183 -14.07 -3.17 -0.20
C LEU A 183 -15.23 -4.17 -0.32
N LYS A 184 -15.27 -5.23 0.50
CA LYS A 184 -16.32 -6.25 0.48
C LYS A 184 -17.76 -5.69 0.40
N PRO A 185 -18.22 -4.87 1.37
CA PRO A 185 -19.60 -4.38 1.35
C PRO A 185 -19.92 -3.46 0.16
N GLU A 186 -18.95 -2.73 -0.37
CA GLU A 186 -19.15 -1.85 -1.52
C GLU A 186 -19.31 -2.66 -2.81
N ILE A 187 -18.45 -3.66 -3.00
CA ILE A 187 -18.51 -4.55 -4.16
C ILE A 187 -19.77 -5.41 -4.10
N ASP A 188 -20.11 -5.95 -2.93
CA ASP A 188 -21.31 -6.77 -2.72
C ASP A 188 -22.59 -5.97 -3.00
N ALA A 189 -22.65 -4.71 -2.56
CA ALA A 189 -23.84 -3.86 -2.75
C ALA A 189 -24.07 -3.51 -4.23
N VAL A 190 -22.99 -3.35 -5.00
CA VAL A 190 -23.09 -2.90 -6.40
C VAL A 190 -23.24 -4.06 -7.39
N LEU A 191 -22.57 -5.18 -7.12
CA LEU A 191 -22.62 -6.36 -7.99
C LEU A 191 -23.65 -7.40 -7.52
N GLU A 192 -24.35 -7.17 -6.41
CA GLU A 192 -25.30 -8.09 -5.77
C GLU A 192 -24.73 -9.50 -5.54
N VAL A 193 -23.44 -9.55 -5.19
CA VAL A 193 -22.67 -10.78 -4.98
C VAL A 193 -22.32 -10.96 -3.51
N ASP A 194 -22.05 -12.20 -3.08
CA ASP A 194 -21.45 -12.48 -1.77
C ASP A 194 -19.96 -12.78 -1.91
N SER A 195 -19.14 -11.73 -1.83
CA SER A 195 -17.68 -11.87 -1.99
C SER A 195 -17.01 -12.52 -0.77
N GLN A 196 -15.98 -13.33 -0.97
CA GLN A 196 -15.29 -14.02 0.14
C GLN A 196 -13.81 -13.67 0.17
N ILE A 197 -13.30 -13.33 1.36
CA ILE A 197 -11.86 -13.13 1.58
C ILE A 197 -11.21 -14.48 1.77
N LEU A 198 -10.35 -14.86 0.83
CA LEU A 198 -9.62 -16.12 0.83
C LEU A 198 -8.12 -15.85 0.92
N ARG A 199 -7.39 -16.84 1.42
CA ARG A 199 -5.92 -16.85 1.31
C ARG A 199 -5.56 -17.03 -0.17
N TYR A 200 -4.65 -16.21 -0.65
CA TYR A 200 -4.10 -16.34 -1.99
C TYR A 200 -3.04 -17.45 -1.98
N GLU A 201 -3.27 -18.45 -2.81
CA GLU A 201 -2.32 -19.54 -3.08
C GLU A 201 -2.04 -19.50 -4.58
N GLN A 202 -0.75 -19.53 -4.92
CA GLN A 202 -0.24 -19.47 -6.30
C GLN A 202 0.07 -20.86 -6.83
#